data_AF-A0A970KT34-F1
#
_entry.id   AF-A0A970KT34-F1
#
_cell.length_a   1.000
_cell.length_b   1.000
_cell.length_c   1.000
_cell.angle_alpha   90.00
_cell.angle_beta   90.00
_cell.angle_gamma   90.00
#
_symmetry.space_group_name_H-M   'P 1'
#
loop_
_entity.id
_entity.type
_entity.pdbx_description
1 polymer ?
#
loop_
_entity_poly.entity_id
_entity_poly.type
_entity_poly.pdbx_seq_one_letter_code
_entity_poly.pdbx_strand_id
1 'polypeptide(L)'
;MHRRALAAILLLAMATTTAPAPAATAKPPLHAQKWLAITGKPLAATAGARIFLRGGNAVDAACAMLAATATIWDTLGWGGETQALIWHPGERRVIAINGLGVAPTGATPEFFRGLGLDYPPEYGPLAAVTPGTPGGLMTMLAEYGRLSLAEVLAPAIELAAGYPIEAQLANTIERQKGKLKEWTDSARVFLPHLGEPREAPRPGEIFRQPDLRATLEKLVEAEAAALAAGADRKAAIYAANDRFYRGDIAEELVRAVREMGGLFTAEDLAAWKVEIEEPVTTTYKGIEVHKLAVWTQGPAMLQALNILEPLDLQGMGYN
;
A
#
# COMPACT_ATOMS: atom_id res chain seq x y z
N MET A 1 82.76 -24.97 -19.03
CA MET A 1 82.20 -25.00 -17.65
C MET A 1 81.33 -23.76 -17.46
N HIS A 2 80.02 -23.90 -17.66
CA HIS A 2 78.92 -23.66 -16.68
C HIS A 2 78.29 -22.26 -16.83
N ARG A 3 77.09 -22.15 -17.47
CA ARG A 3 75.73 -22.18 -16.86
C ARG A 3 75.56 -21.02 -15.84
N ARG A 4 74.61 -20.07 -15.87
CA ARG A 4 73.12 -20.07 -16.06
C ARG A 4 72.70 -18.58 -16.25
N ALA A 5 71.87 -18.16 -17.22
CA ALA A 5 70.39 -18.12 -17.18
C ALA A 5 69.77 -17.67 -15.85
N LEU A 6 69.09 -16.50 -15.82
CA LEU A 6 67.78 -16.21 -15.19
C LEU A 6 67.53 -14.69 -15.30
N ALA A 7 66.66 -14.24 -16.21
CA ALA A 7 65.21 -14.10 -16.05
C ALA A 7 64.83 -12.72 -15.45
N ALA A 8 64.33 -11.87 -16.33
CA ALA A 8 63.67 -10.62 -16.01
C ALA A 8 62.49 -10.88 -15.07
N ILE A 9 62.54 -10.32 -13.86
CA ILE A 9 61.38 -10.21 -12.99
C ILE A 9 60.83 -8.80 -13.21
N LEU A 10 60.03 -8.64 -14.27
CA LEU A 10 59.00 -7.61 -14.27
C LEU A 10 57.98 -8.08 -13.23
N LEU A 11 58.02 -7.47 -12.05
CA LEU A 11 56.92 -7.53 -11.09
C LEU A 11 55.71 -6.88 -11.75
N LEU A 12 54.91 -7.72 -12.41
CA LEU A 12 53.55 -7.40 -12.78
C LEU A 12 52.78 -7.24 -11.46
N ALA A 13 52.77 -6.03 -10.92
CA ALA A 13 51.84 -5.64 -9.88
C ALA A 13 50.44 -5.71 -10.51
N MET A 14 49.85 -6.90 -10.55
CA MET A 14 48.42 -7.02 -10.68
C MET A 14 47.84 -6.35 -9.46
N ALA A 15 47.46 -5.08 -9.62
CA ALA A 15 46.48 -4.44 -8.78
C ALA A 15 45.22 -5.30 -8.91
N THR A 16 45.10 -6.32 -8.06
CA THR A 16 43.84 -6.98 -7.84
C THR A 16 42.96 -5.92 -7.21
N THR A 17 42.16 -5.26 -8.04
CA THR A 17 41.01 -4.48 -7.61
C THR A 17 40.10 -5.45 -6.87
N THR A 18 40.37 -5.64 -5.58
CA THR A 18 39.49 -6.36 -4.68
C THR A 18 38.18 -5.61 -4.71
N ALA A 19 37.17 -6.18 -5.37
CA ALA A 19 35.82 -5.65 -5.30
C ALA A 19 35.49 -5.45 -3.81
N PRO A 20 34.95 -4.30 -3.40
CA PRO A 20 34.61 -4.07 -2.01
C PRO A 20 33.73 -5.22 -1.52
N ALA A 21 34.08 -5.78 -0.37
CA ALA A 21 33.26 -6.82 0.26
C ALA A 21 31.82 -6.27 0.40
N PRO A 22 30.79 -7.05 0.02
CA PRO A 22 29.42 -6.58 0.12
C PRO A 22 29.15 -6.13 1.56
N ALA A 23 28.60 -4.92 1.70
CA ALA A 23 28.26 -4.37 2.99
C ALA A 23 27.34 -5.33 3.75
N ALA A 24 27.62 -5.55 5.04
CA ALA A 24 26.76 -6.38 5.87
C ALA A 24 25.38 -5.73 5.98
N THR A 25 24.36 -6.36 5.41
CA THR A 25 22.98 -5.88 5.47
C THR A 25 22.28 -6.44 6.71
N ALA A 26 21.33 -5.69 7.28
CA ALA A 26 20.55 -6.14 8.44
C ALA A 26 19.69 -7.39 8.14
N LYS A 27 19.36 -7.63 6.87
CA LYS A 27 18.71 -8.85 6.36
C LYS A 27 19.41 -9.28 5.07
N PRO A 28 19.59 -10.59 4.83
CA PRO A 28 20.17 -11.06 3.58
C PRO A 28 19.25 -10.73 2.39
N PRO A 29 19.79 -10.44 1.20
CA PRO A 29 19.02 -10.40 -0.04
C PRO A 29 18.31 -11.74 -0.27
N LEU A 30 16.99 -11.70 -0.47
CA LEU A 30 16.21 -12.89 -0.77
C LEU A 30 16.24 -13.17 -2.28
N HIS A 31 16.44 -14.43 -2.64
CA HIS A 31 16.38 -14.90 -4.03
C HIS A 31 15.29 -15.96 -4.16
N ALA A 32 14.56 -15.95 -5.27
CA ALA A 32 13.51 -16.91 -5.55
C ALA A 32 13.46 -17.28 -7.04
N GLN A 33 13.12 -18.53 -7.34
CA GLN A 33 12.97 -19.01 -8.72
C GLN A 33 11.56 -18.83 -9.29
N LYS A 34 10.54 -18.69 -8.43
CA LYS A 34 9.12 -18.69 -8.86
C LYS A 34 8.43 -17.37 -8.56
N TRP A 35 8.47 -16.93 -7.31
CA TRP A 35 7.82 -15.71 -6.85
C TRP A 35 8.50 -15.19 -5.60
N LEU A 36 8.33 -13.90 -5.32
CA LEU A 36 8.78 -13.25 -4.11
C LEU A 36 7.69 -12.27 -3.65
N ALA A 37 7.38 -12.26 -2.36
CA ALA A 37 6.42 -11.36 -1.74
C ALA A 37 7.11 -10.63 -0.58
N ILE A 38 7.17 -9.29 -0.64
CA ILE A 38 7.88 -8.47 0.35
C ILE A 38 6.97 -7.31 0.75
N THR A 39 6.80 -7.10 2.06
CA THR A 39 6.09 -5.97 2.66
C THR A 39 6.80 -5.55 3.96
N GLY A 40 6.35 -4.43 4.56
CA GLY A 40 6.77 -4.01 5.90
C GLY A 40 6.34 -4.97 7.02
N LYS A 41 5.26 -5.74 6.82
CA LYS A 41 4.70 -6.65 7.83
C LYS A 41 4.73 -8.11 7.38
N PRO A 42 5.39 -9.02 8.13
CA PRO A 42 5.48 -10.42 7.77
C PRO A 42 4.14 -11.10 7.47
N LEU A 43 3.08 -10.81 8.24
CA LEU A 43 1.74 -11.38 8.01
C LEU A 43 1.14 -10.99 6.65
N ALA A 44 1.42 -9.77 6.16
CA ALA A 44 1.01 -9.34 4.83
C ALA A 44 1.81 -10.03 3.74
N ALA A 45 3.13 -10.21 3.91
CA ALA A 45 3.94 -11.02 2.98
C ALA A 45 3.46 -12.48 2.93
N THR A 46 3.05 -13.05 4.09
CA THR A 46 2.42 -14.37 4.16
C THR A 46 1.09 -14.43 3.40
N ALA A 47 0.27 -13.38 3.42
CA ALA A 47 -0.95 -13.31 2.61
C ALA A 47 -0.62 -13.43 1.11
N GLY A 48 0.36 -12.67 0.60
CA GLY A 48 0.80 -12.77 -0.79
C GLY A 48 1.36 -14.16 -1.15
N ALA A 49 2.19 -14.73 -0.26
CA ALA A 49 2.71 -16.09 -0.43
C ALA A 49 1.59 -17.14 -0.52
N ARG A 50 0.54 -17.04 0.31
CA ARG A 50 -0.64 -17.92 0.25
C ARG A 50 -1.34 -17.81 -1.10
N ILE A 51 -1.45 -16.61 -1.66
CA ILE A 51 -2.07 -16.41 -2.98
C ILE A 51 -1.24 -17.03 -4.10
N PHE A 52 0.09 -16.87 -4.09
CA PHE A 52 0.95 -17.56 -5.05
C PHE A 52 0.82 -19.09 -4.97
N LEU A 53 0.71 -19.65 -3.76
CA LEU A 53 0.49 -21.10 -3.57
C LEU A 53 -0.88 -21.58 -4.09
N ARG A 54 -1.85 -20.67 -4.24
CA ARG A 54 -3.16 -20.95 -4.83
C ARG A 54 -3.21 -20.68 -6.34
N GLY A 55 -2.07 -20.36 -6.97
CA GLY A 55 -1.98 -20.12 -8.42
C GLY A 55 -2.33 -18.69 -8.85
N GLY A 56 -2.46 -17.76 -7.90
CA GLY A 56 -2.61 -16.34 -8.20
C GLY A 56 -1.35 -15.75 -8.87
N ASN A 57 -1.54 -14.65 -9.59
CA ASN A 57 -0.44 -13.88 -10.18
C ASN A 57 0.10 -12.82 -9.20
N ALA A 58 1.04 -11.99 -9.67
CA ALA A 58 1.64 -10.94 -8.85
C ALA A 58 0.62 -9.89 -8.38
N VAL A 59 -0.41 -9.60 -9.18
CA VAL A 59 -1.47 -8.65 -8.82
C VAL A 59 -2.41 -9.25 -7.77
N ASP A 60 -2.82 -10.51 -7.92
CA ASP A 60 -3.61 -11.21 -6.90
C ASP A 60 -2.88 -11.20 -5.54
N ALA A 61 -1.58 -11.53 -5.55
CA ALA A 61 -0.75 -11.54 -4.36
C ALA A 61 -0.58 -10.14 -3.77
N ALA A 62 -0.37 -9.11 -4.61
CA ALA A 62 -0.26 -7.72 -4.19
C ALA A 62 -1.57 -7.21 -3.56
N CYS A 63 -2.73 -7.56 -4.13
CA CYS A 63 -4.03 -7.20 -3.55
C CYS A 63 -4.25 -7.85 -2.18
N ALA A 64 -3.85 -9.12 -1.98
CA ALA A 64 -3.94 -9.76 -0.67
C ALA A 64 -2.95 -9.18 0.35
N MET A 65 -1.74 -8.84 -0.09
CA MET A 65 -0.74 -8.12 0.71
C MET A 65 -1.26 -6.75 1.12
N LEU A 66 -1.87 -6.01 0.20
CA LEU A 66 -2.47 -4.69 0.43
C LEU A 66 -3.61 -4.78 1.44
N ALA A 67 -4.57 -5.69 1.23
CA ALA A 67 -5.68 -5.92 2.15
C ALA A 67 -5.20 -6.27 3.56
N ALA A 68 -4.23 -7.19 3.68
CA ALA A 68 -3.66 -7.57 4.96
C ALA A 68 -2.94 -6.39 5.64
N THR A 69 -2.16 -5.61 4.88
CA THR A 69 -1.44 -4.43 5.37
C THR A 69 -2.40 -3.35 5.89
N ALA A 70 -3.48 -3.08 5.13
CA ALA A 70 -4.53 -2.15 5.50
C ALA A 70 -5.27 -2.58 6.79
N THR A 71 -5.46 -3.89 6.98
CA THR A 71 -6.11 -4.44 8.18
C THR A 71 -5.22 -4.37 9.42
N ILE A 72 -3.90 -4.49 9.29
CA ILE A 72 -2.96 -4.51 10.43
C ILE A 72 -2.29 -3.15 10.70
N TRP A 73 -2.89 -2.07 10.17
CA TRP A 73 -2.51 -0.67 10.39
C TRP A 73 -0.99 -0.45 10.31
N ASP A 74 -0.42 -0.73 9.13
CA ASP A 74 0.94 -0.31 8.80
C ASP A 74 0.93 1.14 8.28
N THR A 75 1.79 1.46 7.30
CA THR A 75 1.83 2.73 6.57
C THR A 75 0.53 3.11 5.86
N LEU A 76 -0.48 2.23 5.79
CA LEU A 76 -1.77 2.48 5.14
C LEU A 76 -2.93 1.78 5.85
N GLY A 77 -4.16 2.25 5.59
CA GLY A 77 -5.40 1.65 6.06
C GLY A 77 -6.47 1.62 4.97
N TRP A 78 -7.62 0.99 5.26
CA TRP A 78 -8.74 0.87 4.32
C TRP A 78 -9.39 2.21 3.95
N GLY A 79 -9.32 3.21 4.83
CA GLY A 79 -9.73 4.59 4.55
C GLY A 79 -8.69 5.43 3.81
N GLY A 80 -7.52 4.86 3.51
CA GLY A 80 -6.41 5.55 2.85
C GLY A 80 -6.44 5.43 1.33
N GLU A 81 -5.27 5.50 0.72
CA GLU A 81 -5.08 5.56 -0.73
C GLU A 81 -4.11 4.46 -1.18
N THR A 82 -4.21 4.08 -2.46
CA THR A 82 -3.32 3.06 -3.04
C THR A 82 -2.88 3.49 -4.42
N GLN A 83 -1.59 3.40 -4.66
CA GLN A 83 -1.00 3.59 -5.97
C GLN A 83 -0.16 2.38 -6.35
N ALA A 84 -0.10 2.05 -7.64
CA ALA A 84 0.67 0.90 -8.11
C ALA A 84 1.31 1.13 -9.48
N LEU A 85 2.44 0.45 -9.69
CA LEU A 85 3.05 0.26 -11.01
C LEU A 85 3.05 -1.24 -11.30
N ILE A 86 2.42 -1.64 -12.40
CA ILE A 86 2.21 -3.04 -12.77
C ILE A 86 2.91 -3.29 -14.10
N TRP A 87 3.88 -4.19 -14.12
CA TRP A 87 4.41 -4.71 -15.38
C TRP A 87 3.42 -5.71 -15.98
N HIS A 88 2.84 -5.38 -17.12
CA HIS A 88 1.92 -6.27 -17.82
C HIS A 88 2.66 -7.10 -18.88
N PRO A 89 2.82 -8.43 -18.71
CA PRO A 89 3.67 -9.23 -19.60
C PRO A 89 3.13 -9.36 -21.03
N GLY A 90 1.81 -9.33 -21.22
CA GLY A 90 1.18 -9.38 -22.56
C GLY A 90 1.42 -8.10 -23.36
N GLU A 91 1.06 -6.95 -22.79
CA GLU A 91 1.30 -5.61 -23.36
C GLU A 91 2.77 -5.17 -23.36
N ARG A 92 3.64 -5.82 -22.56
CA ARG A 92 5.07 -5.51 -22.40
C ARG A 92 5.33 -4.04 -22.04
N ARG A 93 4.51 -3.51 -21.14
CA ARG A 93 4.63 -2.15 -20.61
C ARG A 93 4.25 -2.09 -19.14
N VAL A 94 4.64 -0.99 -18.51
CA VAL A 94 4.21 -0.66 -17.14
C VAL A 94 2.90 0.11 -17.20
N ILE A 95 1.97 -0.27 -16.34
CA ILE A 95 0.67 0.37 -16.14
C ILE A 95 0.69 1.05 -14.77
N ALA A 96 0.22 2.29 -14.70
CA ALA A 96 0.09 3.02 -13.44
C ALA A 96 -1.36 3.00 -12.95
N ILE A 97 -1.53 2.79 -11.64
CA ILE A 97 -2.81 2.83 -10.94
C ILE A 97 -2.81 4.04 -10.03
N ASN A 98 -3.72 4.96 -10.28
CA ASN A 98 -4.00 6.12 -9.45
C ASN A 98 -5.26 5.85 -8.63
N GLY A 99 -5.08 5.39 -7.39
CA GLY A 99 -6.12 5.35 -6.36
C GLY A 99 -5.92 6.46 -5.33
N LEU A 100 -5.51 7.67 -5.76
CA LEU A 100 -5.51 8.86 -4.93
C LEU A 100 -6.95 9.31 -4.66
N GLY A 101 -7.23 9.67 -3.41
CA GLY A 101 -8.50 10.29 -3.07
C GLY A 101 -8.60 11.72 -3.62
N VAL A 102 -9.83 12.20 -3.76
CA VAL A 102 -10.08 13.61 -4.08
C VAL A 102 -10.71 14.30 -2.88
N ALA A 103 -10.47 15.61 -2.78
CA ALA A 103 -11.13 16.44 -1.80
C ALA A 103 -12.66 16.39 -2.04
N PRO A 104 -13.48 16.25 -0.98
CA PRO A 104 -14.93 16.37 -1.09
C PRO A 104 -15.32 17.71 -1.71
N THR A 105 -16.44 17.77 -2.41
CA THR A 105 -16.92 19.01 -3.07
C THR A 105 -17.07 20.19 -2.11
N GLY A 106 -17.34 19.94 -0.82
CA GLY A 106 -17.41 20.97 0.22
C GLY A 106 -16.05 21.47 0.74
N ALA A 107 -14.95 20.78 0.43
CA ALA A 107 -13.61 21.09 0.95
C ALA A 107 -12.93 22.21 0.13
N THR A 108 -13.53 23.39 0.13
CA THR A 108 -13.03 24.56 -0.62
C THR A 108 -12.03 25.39 0.21
N PRO A 109 -11.13 26.16 -0.43
CA PRO A 109 -10.29 27.12 0.28
C PRO A 109 -11.10 28.11 1.14
N GLU A 110 -12.28 28.52 0.66
CA GLU A 110 -13.18 29.42 1.39
C GLU A 110 -13.74 28.77 2.65
N PHE A 111 -14.08 27.47 2.60
CA PHE A 111 -14.54 26.73 3.77
C PHE A 111 -13.48 26.73 4.88
N PHE A 112 -12.24 26.35 4.55
CA PHE A 112 -11.15 26.30 5.53
C PHE A 112 -10.77 27.69 6.06
N ARG A 113 -10.69 28.71 5.20
CA ARG A 113 -10.49 30.10 5.64
C ARG A 113 -11.63 30.60 6.52
N GLY A 114 -12.87 30.18 6.25
CA GLY A 114 -14.04 30.48 7.09
C GLY A 114 -13.94 29.91 8.51
N LEU A 115 -13.17 28.84 8.71
CA LEU A 115 -12.83 28.28 10.02
C LEU A 115 -11.61 28.97 10.67
N GLY A 116 -11.03 29.97 10.02
CA GLY A 116 -9.80 30.63 10.47
C GLY A 116 -8.54 29.78 10.26
N LEU A 117 -8.56 28.82 9.34
CA LEU A 117 -7.43 27.95 9.04
C LEU A 117 -6.70 28.42 7.77
N ASP A 118 -5.37 28.54 7.84
CA ASP A 118 -4.52 28.81 6.68
C ASP A 118 -4.38 27.58 5.76
N TYR A 119 -4.48 26.38 6.35
CA TYR A 119 -4.38 25.09 5.69
C TYR A 119 -5.40 24.09 6.28
N PRO A 120 -5.83 23.07 5.53
CA PRO A 120 -6.58 21.95 6.11
C PRO A 120 -5.85 21.36 7.32
N PRO A 121 -6.58 20.87 8.34
CA PRO A 121 -5.96 20.31 9.52
C PRO A 121 -5.22 19.01 9.20
N GLU A 122 -4.21 18.68 9.99
CA GLU A 122 -3.42 17.44 9.83
C GLU A 122 -4.23 16.17 10.19
N TYR A 123 -5.18 16.30 11.11
CA TYR A 123 -5.94 15.17 11.67
C TYR A 123 -7.44 15.43 11.67
N GLY A 124 -8.20 14.33 11.76
CA GLY A 124 -9.64 14.35 11.89
C GLY A 124 -10.37 14.33 10.55
N PRO A 125 -11.71 14.40 10.57
CA PRO A 125 -12.54 14.14 9.40
C PRO A 125 -12.44 15.24 8.32
N LEU A 126 -11.95 16.42 8.67
CA LEU A 126 -11.66 17.51 7.71
C LEU A 126 -10.34 17.32 6.95
N ALA A 127 -9.47 16.42 7.41
CA ALA A 127 -8.23 16.06 6.71
C ALA A 127 -8.45 14.97 5.64
N ALA A 128 -9.64 14.34 5.62
CA ALA A 128 -9.89 13.16 4.81
C ALA A 128 -10.23 13.52 3.35
N VAL A 129 -9.73 12.68 2.45
CA VAL A 129 -10.10 12.60 1.02
C VAL A 129 -10.82 11.27 0.77
N THR A 130 -11.55 11.17 -0.35
CA THR A 130 -12.29 9.94 -0.68
C THR A 130 -11.40 8.69 -0.60
N PRO A 131 -11.79 7.61 0.10
CA PRO A 131 -10.92 6.44 0.26
C PRO A 131 -10.57 5.77 -1.07
N GLY A 132 -9.28 5.64 -1.37
CA GLY A 132 -8.77 5.08 -2.61
C GLY A 132 -8.28 3.64 -2.53
N THR A 133 -7.89 3.15 -1.34
CA THR A 133 -7.42 1.77 -1.15
C THR A 133 -8.42 0.70 -1.60
N PRO A 134 -9.72 0.75 -1.22
CA PRO A 134 -10.69 -0.27 -1.62
C PRO A 134 -10.86 -0.31 -3.14
N GLY A 135 -11.00 0.87 -3.76
CA GLY A 135 -11.11 1.03 -5.20
C GLY A 135 -9.88 0.53 -5.93
N GLY A 136 -8.69 0.98 -5.53
CA GLY A 136 -7.42 0.56 -6.11
C GLY A 136 -7.25 -0.96 -6.09
N LEU A 137 -7.53 -1.58 -4.93
CA LEU A 137 -7.47 -3.04 -4.78
C LEU A 137 -8.43 -3.75 -5.75
N MET A 138 -9.71 -3.35 -5.75
CA MET A 138 -10.73 -4.01 -6.58
C MET A 138 -10.50 -3.79 -8.06
N THR A 139 -10.09 -2.58 -8.49
CA THR A 139 -9.73 -2.30 -9.88
C THR A 139 -8.51 -3.11 -10.32
N MET A 140 -7.43 -3.15 -9.52
CA MET A 140 -6.26 -3.99 -9.85
C MET A 140 -6.64 -5.46 -10.00
N LEU A 141 -7.44 -5.98 -9.07
CA LEU A 141 -7.88 -7.37 -9.09
C LEU A 141 -8.79 -7.68 -10.29
N ALA A 142 -9.73 -6.78 -10.59
CA ALA A 142 -10.68 -6.93 -11.68
C ALA A 142 -9.98 -6.89 -13.05
N GLU A 143 -9.05 -5.96 -13.24
CA GLU A 143 -8.37 -5.73 -14.52
C GLU A 143 -7.20 -6.69 -14.75
N TYR A 144 -6.39 -6.94 -13.73
CA TYR A 144 -5.09 -7.61 -13.89
C TYR A 144 -4.91 -8.86 -13.00
N GLY A 145 -5.87 -9.15 -12.13
CA GLY A 145 -5.91 -10.37 -11.33
C GLY A 145 -6.50 -11.58 -12.06
N ARG A 146 -6.53 -12.71 -11.37
CA ARG A 146 -7.12 -13.99 -11.80
C ARG A 146 -8.07 -14.59 -10.78
N LEU A 147 -7.86 -14.31 -9.50
CA LEU A 147 -8.64 -14.88 -8.40
C LEU A 147 -9.88 -14.04 -8.08
N SER A 148 -10.81 -14.60 -7.32
CA SER A 148 -11.96 -13.84 -6.81
C SER A 148 -11.56 -12.90 -5.68
N LEU A 149 -12.41 -11.90 -5.42
CA LEU A 149 -12.29 -11.01 -4.27
C LEU A 149 -12.35 -11.80 -2.96
N ALA A 150 -13.24 -12.80 -2.87
CA ALA A 150 -13.32 -13.70 -1.72
C ALA A 150 -11.95 -14.37 -1.40
N GLU A 151 -11.27 -14.87 -2.42
CA GLU A 151 -9.98 -15.54 -2.28
C GLU A 151 -8.87 -14.57 -1.83
N VAL A 152 -8.88 -13.35 -2.37
CA VAL A 152 -7.87 -12.33 -2.09
C VAL A 152 -8.09 -11.63 -0.75
N LEU A 153 -9.34 -11.44 -0.32
CA LEU A 153 -9.67 -10.83 0.96
C LEU A 153 -9.65 -11.81 2.13
N ALA A 154 -9.68 -13.14 1.89
CA ALA A 154 -9.70 -14.14 2.96
C ALA A 154 -8.62 -13.93 4.04
N PRO A 155 -7.33 -13.66 3.72
CA PRO A 155 -6.32 -13.37 4.75
C PRO A 155 -6.64 -12.11 5.56
N ALA A 156 -7.18 -11.07 4.93
CA ALA A 156 -7.54 -9.83 5.61
C ALA A 156 -8.76 -9.99 6.53
N ILE A 157 -9.74 -10.82 6.13
CA ILE A 157 -10.90 -11.19 6.95
C ILE A 157 -10.46 -12.01 8.17
N GLU A 158 -9.55 -12.98 7.99
CA GLU A 158 -8.96 -13.75 9.09
C GLU A 158 -8.22 -12.83 10.08
N LEU A 159 -7.41 -11.90 9.57
CA LEU A 159 -6.73 -10.91 10.40
C LEU A 159 -7.72 -10.00 11.12
N ALA A 160 -8.77 -9.51 10.46
CA ALA A 160 -9.78 -8.68 11.11
C ALA A 160 -10.52 -9.43 12.24
N ALA A 161 -10.69 -10.75 12.12
CA ALA A 161 -11.23 -11.60 13.19
C ALA A 161 -10.29 -11.70 14.42
N GLY A 162 -8.98 -11.59 14.22
CA GLY A 162 -8.02 -11.48 15.30
C GLY A 162 -6.58 -11.78 14.89
N TYR A 163 -5.62 -10.98 15.36
CA TYR A 163 -4.18 -11.25 15.20
C TYR A 163 -3.38 -10.79 16.41
N PRO A 164 -2.23 -11.42 16.72
CA PRO A 164 -1.33 -10.92 17.74
C PRO A 164 -0.71 -9.60 17.28
N ILE A 165 -1.10 -8.50 17.92
CA ILE A 165 -0.60 -7.16 17.60
C ILE A 165 0.87 -7.04 18.01
N GLU A 166 1.67 -6.43 17.16
CA GLU A 166 3.09 -6.23 17.37
C GLU A 166 3.37 -5.02 18.28
N ALA A 167 4.55 -5.00 18.88
CA ALA A 167 4.92 -3.98 19.86
C ALA A 167 4.89 -2.56 19.30
N GLN A 168 5.26 -2.37 18.02
CA GLN A 168 5.34 -1.06 17.40
C GLN A 168 3.97 -0.37 17.33
N LEU A 169 2.97 -0.97 16.68
CA LEU A 169 1.61 -0.41 16.62
C LEU A 169 0.99 -0.29 18.01
N ALA A 170 1.07 -1.33 18.85
CA ALA A 170 0.54 -1.28 20.21
C ALA A 170 1.09 -0.09 21.01
N ASN A 171 2.39 0.18 20.91
CA ASN A 171 3.02 1.33 21.56
C ASN A 171 2.65 2.66 20.89
N THR A 172 2.45 2.69 19.57
CA THR A 172 1.97 3.89 18.88
C THR A 172 0.56 4.25 19.30
N ILE A 173 -0.36 3.28 19.38
CA ILE A 173 -1.72 3.47 19.87
C ILE A 173 -1.70 4.03 21.29
N GLU A 174 -0.89 3.45 22.18
CA GLU A 174 -0.78 3.94 23.57
C GLU A 174 -0.26 5.37 23.64
N ARG A 175 0.77 5.72 22.85
CA ARG A 175 1.29 7.09 22.78
C ARG A 175 0.25 8.08 22.23
N GLN A 176 -0.60 7.64 21.30
CA GLN A 176 -1.60 8.46 20.63
C GLN A 176 -3.00 8.40 21.30
N LYS A 177 -3.14 7.72 22.45
CA LYS A 177 -4.46 7.50 23.09
C LYS A 177 -5.23 8.79 23.39
N GLY A 178 -4.53 9.87 23.72
CA GLY A 178 -5.15 11.19 23.94
C GLY A 178 -5.88 11.68 22.70
N LYS A 179 -5.25 11.57 21.52
CA LYS A 179 -5.83 11.94 20.23
C LYS A 179 -6.97 11.00 19.83
N LEU A 180 -6.77 9.69 20.01
CA LEU A 180 -7.78 8.68 19.69
C LEU A 180 -9.07 8.85 20.51
N LYS A 181 -8.98 9.37 21.74
CA LYS A 181 -10.14 9.70 22.58
C LYS A 181 -10.99 10.86 22.06
N GLU A 182 -10.47 11.67 21.14
CA GLU A 182 -11.27 12.72 20.49
C GLU A 182 -12.31 12.13 19.53
N TRP A 183 -12.17 10.86 19.12
CA TRP A 183 -13.07 10.20 18.18
C TRP A 183 -13.63 8.90 18.76
N THR A 184 -14.94 8.89 19.03
CA THR A 184 -15.63 7.81 19.74
C THR A 184 -15.35 6.41 19.18
N ASP A 185 -15.46 6.23 17.86
CA ASP A 185 -15.20 4.94 17.23
C ASP A 185 -13.73 4.54 17.23
N SER A 186 -12.81 5.51 17.14
CA SER A 186 -11.38 5.23 17.25
C SER A 186 -11.04 4.76 18.66
N ALA A 187 -11.54 5.43 19.70
CA ALA A 187 -11.34 5.01 21.08
C ALA A 187 -11.89 3.59 21.31
N ARG A 188 -13.11 3.32 20.81
CA ARG A 188 -13.75 2.00 20.93
C ARG A 188 -12.94 0.87 20.31
N VAL A 189 -12.35 1.11 19.13
CA VAL A 189 -11.59 0.09 18.41
C VAL A 189 -10.15 -0.04 18.95
N PHE A 190 -9.46 1.07 19.14
CA PHE A 190 -8.02 1.07 19.42
C PHE A 190 -7.68 1.05 20.91
N LEU A 191 -8.61 1.38 21.81
CA LEU A 191 -8.37 1.41 23.26
C LEU A 191 -9.24 0.35 23.97
N PRO A 192 -8.99 -0.96 23.76
CA PRO A 192 -9.81 -2.02 24.33
C PRO A 192 -9.75 -2.09 25.87
N HIS A 193 -8.77 -1.45 26.49
CA HIS A 193 -8.57 -1.42 27.95
C HIS A 193 -8.85 -0.02 28.52
N LEU A 194 -9.84 0.69 27.99
CA LEU A 194 -10.16 2.07 28.37
C LEU A 194 -10.31 2.20 29.90
N GLY A 195 -9.58 3.15 30.50
CA GLY A 195 -9.55 3.37 31.96
C GLY A 195 -8.46 2.61 32.72
N GLU A 196 -7.76 1.67 32.09
CA GLU A 196 -6.56 1.04 32.67
C GLU A 196 -5.32 1.95 32.53
N PRO A 197 -4.23 1.71 33.30
CA PRO A 197 -2.98 2.46 33.16
C PRO A 197 -2.42 2.48 31.72
N ARG A 198 -2.59 1.37 31.00
CA ARG A 198 -2.37 1.24 29.56
C ARG A 198 -3.70 0.88 28.92
N GLU A 199 -4.17 1.71 28.00
CA GLU A 199 -5.50 1.54 27.41
C GLU A 199 -5.44 0.88 26.02
N ALA A 200 -4.30 1.02 25.34
CA ALA A 200 -4.01 0.31 24.10
C ALA A 200 -3.78 -1.19 24.35
N PRO A 201 -3.88 -2.04 23.31
CA PRO A 201 -3.49 -3.44 23.39
C PRO A 201 -2.07 -3.62 23.93
N ARG A 202 -1.81 -4.76 24.56
CA ARG A 202 -0.45 -5.18 24.94
C ARG A 202 0.21 -5.89 23.75
N PRO A 203 1.54 -5.75 23.55
CA PRO A 203 2.23 -6.53 22.51
C PRO A 203 1.95 -8.04 22.64
N GLY A 204 1.58 -8.69 21.55
CA GLY A 204 1.19 -10.10 21.48
C GLY A 204 -0.29 -10.37 21.80
N GLU A 205 -1.03 -9.38 22.29
CA GLU A 205 -2.47 -9.51 22.53
C GLU A 205 -3.25 -9.69 21.22
N ILE A 206 -4.31 -10.50 21.25
CA ILE A 206 -5.17 -10.71 20.08
C ILE A 206 -6.05 -9.49 19.86
N PHE A 207 -5.64 -8.63 18.93
CA PHE A 207 -6.38 -7.45 18.51
C PHE A 207 -7.43 -7.83 17.46
N ARG A 208 -8.66 -7.35 17.63
CA ARG A 208 -9.82 -7.73 16.80
C ARG A 208 -10.53 -6.50 16.26
N GLN A 209 -11.07 -6.62 15.05
CA GLN A 209 -11.75 -5.55 14.33
C GLN A 209 -13.05 -6.10 13.72
N PRO A 210 -14.08 -6.38 14.54
CA PRO A 210 -15.31 -7.01 14.08
C PRO A 210 -16.04 -6.17 13.01
N ASP A 211 -16.04 -4.85 13.14
CA ASP A 211 -16.70 -3.95 12.18
C ASP A 211 -15.98 -3.97 10.81
N LEU A 212 -14.64 -3.92 10.82
CA LEU A 212 -13.86 -4.07 9.58
C LEU A 212 -14.10 -5.43 8.94
N ARG A 213 -14.11 -6.50 9.74
CA ARG A 213 -14.41 -7.85 9.25
C ARG A 213 -15.77 -7.87 8.54
N ALA A 214 -16.81 -7.32 9.15
CA ALA A 214 -18.13 -7.24 8.57
C ALA A 214 -18.13 -6.44 7.26
N THR A 215 -17.41 -5.32 7.18
CA THR A 215 -17.25 -4.56 5.94
C THR A 215 -16.60 -5.39 4.83
N LEU A 216 -15.55 -6.16 5.13
CA LEU A 216 -14.90 -7.02 4.13
C LEU A 216 -15.81 -8.18 3.69
N GLU A 217 -16.57 -8.78 4.62
CA GLU A 217 -17.56 -9.81 4.31
C GLU A 217 -18.67 -9.27 3.40
N LYS A 218 -19.14 -8.03 3.62
CA LYS A 218 -20.10 -7.35 2.72
C LYS A 218 -19.60 -7.21 1.28
N LEU A 219 -18.30 -6.95 1.08
CA LEU A 219 -17.71 -6.89 -0.26
C LEU A 219 -17.73 -8.28 -0.94
N VAL A 220 -17.39 -9.33 -0.18
CA VAL A 220 -17.44 -10.72 -0.66
C VAL A 220 -18.87 -11.16 -0.98
N GLU A 221 -19.85 -10.78 -0.16
CA GLU A 221 -21.26 -11.02 -0.42
C GLU A 221 -21.73 -10.37 -1.73
N ALA A 222 -21.29 -9.13 -2.01
CA ALA A 222 -21.64 -8.42 -3.23
C ALA A 222 -21.08 -9.11 -4.48
N GLU A 223 -19.81 -9.56 -4.42
CA GLU A 223 -19.22 -10.38 -5.47
C GLU A 223 -20.03 -11.67 -5.68
N ALA A 224 -20.33 -12.40 -4.61
CA ALA A 224 -21.05 -13.67 -4.68
C ALA A 224 -22.46 -13.50 -5.26
N ALA A 225 -23.18 -12.46 -4.86
CA ALA A 225 -24.51 -12.14 -5.37
C ALA A 225 -24.48 -11.81 -6.88
N ALA A 226 -23.50 -11.04 -7.33
CA ALA A 226 -23.32 -10.73 -8.75
C ALA A 226 -22.99 -11.97 -9.58
N LEU A 227 -22.10 -12.84 -9.08
CA LEU A 227 -21.81 -14.13 -9.73
C LEU A 227 -23.06 -15.02 -9.82
N ALA A 228 -23.86 -15.09 -8.76
CA ALA A 228 -25.11 -15.84 -8.75
C ALA A 228 -26.15 -15.28 -9.74
N ALA A 229 -26.11 -13.96 -10.00
CA ALA A 229 -26.91 -13.29 -11.02
C ALA A 229 -26.34 -13.44 -12.45
N GLY A 230 -25.23 -14.15 -12.64
CA GLY A 230 -24.64 -14.45 -13.95
C GLY A 230 -23.57 -13.46 -14.42
N ALA A 231 -23.10 -12.56 -13.55
CA ALA A 231 -21.95 -11.70 -13.87
C ALA A 231 -20.68 -12.53 -14.02
N ASP A 232 -19.75 -12.07 -14.87
CA ASP A 232 -18.39 -12.62 -14.89
C ASP A 232 -17.57 -12.13 -13.67
N ARG A 233 -16.37 -12.69 -13.48
CA ARG A 233 -15.47 -12.34 -12.36
C ARG A 233 -15.23 -10.83 -12.26
N LYS A 234 -14.96 -10.18 -13.39
CA LYS A 234 -14.59 -8.76 -13.44
C LYS A 234 -15.79 -7.90 -13.03
N ALA A 235 -16.95 -8.15 -13.61
CA ALA A 235 -18.19 -7.47 -13.27
C ALA A 235 -18.61 -7.72 -11.81
N ALA A 236 -18.41 -8.93 -11.29
CA ALA A 236 -18.70 -9.25 -9.89
C ALA A 236 -17.80 -8.52 -8.89
N ILE A 237 -16.50 -8.37 -9.20
CA ILE A 237 -15.60 -7.54 -8.37
C ILE A 237 -16.02 -6.07 -8.42
N TYR A 238 -16.46 -5.57 -9.57
CA TYR A 238 -16.98 -4.20 -9.65
C TYR A 238 -18.33 -4.02 -8.94
N ALA A 239 -19.16 -5.06 -8.80
CA ALA A 239 -20.35 -4.98 -7.95
C ALA A 239 -19.98 -4.79 -6.46
N ALA A 240 -18.89 -5.40 -6.00
CA ALA A 240 -18.35 -5.14 -4.66
C ALA A 240 -17.80 -3.70 -4.53
N ASN A 241 -17.16 -3.20 -5.59
CA ASN A 241 -16.73 -1.80 -5.67
C ASN A 241 -17.93 -0.84 -5.56
N ASP A 242 -18.99 -1.09 -6.32
CA ASP A 242 -20.23 -0.31 -6.26
C ASP A 242 -20.85 -0.34 -4.88
N ARG A 243 -20.85 -1.50 -4.18
CA ARG A 243 -21.33 -1.56 -2.79
C ARG A 243 -20.53 -0.65 -1.86
N PHE A 244 -19.22 -0.52 -2.06
CA PHE A 244 -18.36 0.37 -1.27
C PHE A 244 -18.65 1.86 -1.52
N TYR A 245 -18.77 2.27 -2.80
CA TYR A 245 -18.84 3.69 -3.19
C TYR A 245 -20.25 4.22 -3.39
N ARG A 246 -21.25 3.35 -3.54
CA ARG A 246 -22.64 3.70 -3.86
C ARG A 246 -23.68 2.93 -3.03
N GLY A 247 -23.25 1.98 -2.19
CA GLY A 247 -24.13 1.12 -1.39
C GLY A 247 -24.13 1.45 0.10
N ASP A 248 -24.53 0.46 0.90
CA ASP A 248 -24.67 0.57 2.36
C ASP A 248 -23.37 0.94 3.08
N ILE A 249 -22.21 0.60 2.51
CA ILE A 249 -20.91 1.00 3.06
C ILE A 249 -20.66 2.50 2.83
N ALA A 250 -21.03 3.04 1.67
CA ALA A 250 -20.89 4.46 1.35
C ALA A 250 -21.78 5.31 2.26
N GLU A 251 -23.03 4.90 2.44
CA GLU A 251 -24.00 5.56 3.31
C GLU A 251 -23.50 5.64 4.76
N GLU A 252 -22.98 4.53 5.28
CA GLU A 252 -22.45 4.47 6.64
C GLU A 252 -21.16 5.30 6.80
N LEU A 253 -20.28 5.28 5.81
CA LEU A 253 -19.08 6.11 5.81
C LEU A 253 -19.43 7.60 5.83
N VAL A 254 -20.36 8.04 4.98
CA VAL A 254 -20.83 9.44 4.94
C VAL A 254 -21.47 9.82 6.27
N ARG A 255 -22.36 8.98 6.82
CA ARG A 255 -23.00 9.22 8.12
C ARG A 255 -21.95 9.46 9.20
N ALA A 256 -21.02 8.52 9.39
CA ALA A 256 -20.02 8.56 10.44
C ALA A 256 -19.06 9.77 10.28
N VAL A 257 -18.60 10.05 9.06
CA VAL A 257 -17.71 11.19 8.78
C VAL A 257 -18.42 12.51 9.07
N ARG A 258 -19.69 12.66 8.66
CA ARG A 258 -20.46 13.89 8.89
C ARG A 258 -20.80 14.11 10.36
N GLU A 259 -21.09 13.05 11.12
CA GLU A 259 -21.30 13.14 12.58
C GLU A 259 -20.07 13.70 13.32
N MET A 260 -18.87 13.47 12.78
CA MET A 260 -17.63 14.03 13.31
C MET A 260 -17.29 15.42 12.73
N GLY A 261 -18.14 15.99 11.88
CA GLY A 261 -17.93 17.30 11.24
C GLY A 261 -17.14 17.26 9.93
N GLY A 262 -17.00 16.08 9.30
CA GLY A 262 -16.41 15.94 7.98
C GLY A 262 -17.33 16.32 6.83
N LEU A 263 -16.78 16.30 5.62
CA LEU A 263 -17.39 16.89 4.43
C LEU A 263 -17.88 15.90 3.37
N PHE A 264 -17.71 14.59 3.60
CA PHE A 264 -18.10 13.59 2.60
C PHE A 264 -19.59 13.66 2.30
N THR A 265 -19.91 13.55 1.02
CA THR A 265 -21.26 13.29 0.52
C THR A 265 -21.30 11.94 -0.19
N ALA A 266 -22.51 11.39 -0.37
CA ALA A 266 -22.68 10.16 -1.14
C ALA A 266 -22.27 10.38 -2.60
N GLU A 267 -22.53 11.59 -3.13
CA GLU A 267 -22.16 12.02 -4.47
C GLU A 267 -20.65 12.10 -4.65
N ASP A 268 -19.89 12.57 -3.66
CA ASP A 268 -18.42 12.59 -3.72
C ASP A 268 -17.85 11.17 -3.87
N LEU A 269 -18.34 10.23 -3.06
CA LEU A 269 -17.92 8.82 -3.12
C LEU A 269 -18.36 8.17 -4.44
N ALA A 270 -19.60 8.42 -4.88
CA ALA A 270 -20.14 7.85 -6.10
C ALA A 270 -19.50 8.43 -7.37
N ALA A 271 -18.93 9.63 -7.33
CA ALA A 271 -18.24 10.25 -8.47
C ALA A 271 -16.77 9.81 -8.57
N TRP A 272 -16.16 9.39 -7.47
CA TRP A 272 -14.77 8.94 -7.45
C TRP A 272 -14.60 7.60 -8.17
N LYS A 273 -13.47 7.45 -8.86
CA LYS A 273 -13.04 6.20 -9.49
C LYS A 273 -11.51 6.16 -9.59
N VAL A 274 -10.96 4.96 -9.66
CA VAL A 274 -9.55 4.74 -9.96
C VAL A 274 -9.25 5.20 -11.39
N GLU A 275 -8.12 5.87 -11.57
CA GLU A 275 -7.58 6.15 -12.90
C GLU A 275 -6.46 5.16 -13.24
N ILE A 276 -6.51 4.59 -14.44
CA ILE A 276 -5.45 3.78 -15.01
C ILE A 276 -4.73 4.66 -16.01
N GLU A 277 -3.45 4.93 -15.76
CA GLU A 277 -2.67 5.93 -16.49
C GLU A 277 -1.37 5.34 -17.05
N GLU A 278 -0.74 6.08 -17.97
CA GLU A 278 0.63 5.80 -18.37
C GLU A 278 1.60 6.36 -17.32
N PRO A 279 2.63 5.60 -16.92
CA PRO A 279 3.65 6.11 -16.02
C PRO A 279 4.52 7.17 -16.71
N VAL A 280 5.13 8.04 -15.89
CA VAL A 280 6.21 8.92 -16.34
C VAL A 280 7.52 8.16 -16.23
N THR A 281 8.36 8.26 -17.24
CA THR A 281 9.58 7.46 -17.35
C THR A 281 10.82 8.29 -17.63
N THR A 282 11.97 7.76 -17.24
CA THR A 282 13.28 8.20 -17.74
C THR A 282 14.20 7.00 -17.92
N THR A 283 15.36 7.19 -18.56
CA THR A 283 16.44 6.21 -18.55
C THR A 283 17.57 6.71 -17.66
N TYR A 284 18.17 5.83 -16.88
CA TYR A 284 19.38 6.12 -16.11
C TYR A 284 20.38 4.99 -16.31
N LYS A 285 21.51 5.29 -16.97
CA LYS A 285 22.60 4.33 -17.24
C LYS A 285 22.09 3.01 -17.89
N GLY A 286 21.14 3.13 -18.82
CA GLY A 286 20.55 1.99 -19.55
C GLY A 286 19.39 1.27 -18.83
N ILE A 287 18.96 1.76 -17.68
CA ILE A 287 17.80 1.23 -16.93
C ILE A 287 16.61 2.17 -17.12
N GLU A 288 15.47 1.64 -17.56
CA GLU A 288 14.23 2.39 -17.59
C GLU A 288 13.63 2.48 -16.17
N VAL A 289 13.33 3.70 -15.73
CA VAL A 289 12.77 3.98 -14.41
C VAL A 289 11.38 4.55 -14.58
N HIS A 290 10.40 3.87 -14.00
CA HIS A 290 8.97 4.21 -14.08
C HIS A 290 8.49 4.82 -12.77
N LYS A 291 7.75 5.92 -12.84
CA LYS A 291 7.06 6.55 -11.71
C LYS A 291 5.63 6.91 -12.11
N LEU A 292 4.77 7.11 -11.11
CA LEU A 292 3.42 7.66 -11.31
C LEU A 292 3.51 9.11 -11.83
N ALA A 293 2.39 9.64 -12.30
CA ALA A 293 2.34 10.99 -12.85
C ALA A 293 2.53 12.11 -11.79
N VAL A 294 2.39 13.35 -12.25
CA VAL A 294 2.78 14.58 -11.55
C VAL A 294 1.97 14.91 -10.28
N TRP A 295 0.85 14.22 -10.05
CA TRP A 295 0.08 14.33 -8.82
C TRP A 295 0.80 13.68 -7.63
N THR A 296 1.84 12.88 -7.87
CA THR A 296 2.79 12.41 -6.85
C THR A 296 4.12 13.16 -6.91
N GLN A 297 4.93 13.02 -5.86
CA GLN A 297 6.34 13.44 -5.90
C GLN A 297 7.24 12.52 -6.77
N GLY A 298 6.70 11.46 -7.38
CA GLY A 298 7.46 10.47 -8.15
C GLY A 298 8.39 11.08 -9.21
N PRO A 299 7.93 12.04 -10.04
CA PRO A 299 8.76 12.69 -11.05
C PRO A 299 10.00 13.42 -10.53
N ALA A 300 10.04 13.84 -9.26
CA ALA A 300 11.23 14.45 -8.67
C ALA A 300 12.42 13.47 -8.65
N MET A 301 12.18 12.17 -8.47
CA MET A 301 13.21 11.14 -8.58
C MET A 301 13.75 11.04 -10.02
N LEU A 302 12.87 11.12 -11.02
CA LEU A 302 13.28 11.07 -12.43
C LEU A 302 14.14 12.28 -12.80
N GLN A 303 13.75 13.47 -12.34
CA GLN A 303 14.54 14.69 -12.49
C GLN A 303 15.93 14.55 -11.84
N ALA A 304 15.99 14.01 -10.62
CA ALA A 304 17.26 13.77 -9.94
C ALA A 304 18.16 12.80 -10.72
N LEU A 305 17.61 11.70 -11.25
CA LEU A 305 18.37 10.76 -12.08
C LEU A 305 18.91 11.43 -13.35
N ASN A 306 18.14 12.29 -13.99
CA ASN A 306 18.59 13.02 -15.19
C ASN A 306 19.71 14.02 -14.87
N ILE A 307 19.65 14.69 -13.72
CA ILE A 307 20.73 15.58 -13.25
C ILE A 307 22.01 14.79 -12.96
N LEU A 308 21.88 13.57 -12.42
CA LEU A 308 23.01 12.70 -12.06
C LEU A 308 23.57 11.92 -13.26
N GLU A 309 22.82 11.77 -14.35
CA GLU A 309 23.21 10.96 -15.51
C GLU A 309 24.60 11.30 -16.11
N PRO A 310 25.01 12.56 -16.28
CA PRO A 310 26.35 12.87 -16.80
C PRO A 310 27.48 12.67 -15.78
N LEU A 311 27.17 12.40 -14.50
CA LEU A 311 28.18 12.28 -13.45
C LEU A 311 28.73 10.84 -13.35
N ASP A 312 29.98 10.72 -12.93
CA ASP A 312 30.63 9.45 -12.59
C ASP A 312 30.47 9.13 -11.09
N LEU A 313 29.24 8.79 -10.70
CA LEU A 313 28.96 8.40 -9.31
C LEU A 313 29.71 7.13 -8.90
N GLN A 314 30.03 6.24 -9.84
CA GLN A 314 30.78 5.02 -9.53
C GLN A 314 32.22 5.36 -9.15
N GLY A 315 32.88 6.26 -9.90
CA GLY A 315 34.21 6.77 -9.57
C GLY A 315 34.26 7.58 -8.28
N MET A 316 33.15 8.21 -7.88
CA MET A 316 33.03 8.94 -6.60
C MET A 316 32.92 8.00 -5.38
N GLY A 317 32.42 6.78 -5.55
CA GLY A 317 32.21 5.82 -4.47
C GLY A 317 30.95 6.10 -3.63
N TYR A 318 30.57 5.12 -2.81
CA TYR A 318 29.51 5.26 -1.82
C TYR A 318 30.06 5.90 -0.53
N ASN A 319 29.31 6.86 0.03
CA ASN A 319 29.71 7.63 1.22
C ASN A 319 29.33 6.95 2.54
#